data_AF-A0A6G3PP11-F1
#
_entry.id   AF-A0A6G3PP11-F1
#
_cell.length_a   1.000
_cell.length_b   1.000
_cell.length_c   1.000
_cell.angle_alpha   90.00
_cell.angle_beta   90.00
_cell.angle_gamma   90.00
#
_symmetry.space_group_name_H-M   'P 1'
#
loop_
_entity.id
_entity.type
_entity.pdbx_description
1 polymer ?
#
loop_
_entity_poly.entity_id
_entity_poly.type
_entity_poly.pdbx_seq_one_letter_code
_entity_poly.pdbx_strand_id
1 'polypeptide(L)'
;MRGVAGVDGWDCWDGEAVRAVVRVCEGAAPAEAFDTASADAWLAFDAGVRCMDDRPWLSHAPAGAPGRPGRSAPTLLDRLRGRRGSPLASPVPPPPPAVALCHPDGRVREAALEAVRSAPELRPLLVVRCADWATPVRERARTLLAELPGDALFPLAELVLRLARRER
;
A
#
# COMPACT_ATOMS: atom_id res chain seq x y z
N MET A 1 -4.00 43.24 10.51
CA MET A 1 -4.13 42.31 9.36
C MET A 1 -3.07 41.23 9.50
N ARG A 2 -3.43 40.07 10.06
CA ARG A 2 -2.56 38.88 10.11
C ARG A 2 -3.11 37.90 9.09
N GLY A 3 -2.33 37.61 8.04
CA GLY A 3 -2.65 36.59 7.07
C GLY A 3 -2.48 35.22 7.69
N VAL A 4 -3.57 34.45 7.70
CA VAL A 4 -3.60 33.03 8.00
C VAL A 4 -2.94 32.33 6.82
N ALA A 5 -1.79 31.70 7.04
CA ALA A 5 -1.22 30.78 6.05
C ALA A 5 -2.09 29.51 6.07
N GLY A 6 -2.93 29.38 5.04
CA GLY A 6 -3.70 28.18 4.77
C GLY A 6 -2.75 27.00 4.55
N VAL A 7 -2.90 25.99 5.39
CA VAL A 7 -2.35 24.64 5.17
C VAL A 7 -3.30 23.91 4.21
N ASP A 8 -3.36 24.37 2.97
CA ASP A 8 -4.17 23.76 1.92
C ASP A 8 -3.26 23.25 0.81
N GLY A 9 -3.07 21.94 0.76
CA GLY A 9 -2.33 21.30 -0.31
C GLY A 9 -1.93 19.88 0.07
N TRP A 10 -2.82 18.93 -0.19
CA TRP A 10 -2.48 17.51 -0.24
C TRP A 10 -1.62 17.29 -1.48
N ASP A 11 -0.38 17.74 -1.40
CA ASP A 11 0.65 17.46 -2.36
C ASP A 11 0.90 15.95 -2.31
N CYS A 12 0.30 15.25 -3.27
CA CYS A 12 0.46 13.85 -3.68
C CYS A 12 1.92 13.40 -3.98
N TRP A 13 2.89 13.80 -3.16
CA TRP A 13 4.31 13.80 -3.49
C TRP A 13 5.06 12.68 -2.77
N ASP A 14 5.54 11.70 -3.54
CA ASP A 14 6.98 11.49 -3.72
C ASP A 14 7.20 10.52 -4.88
N GLY A 15 7.99 10.92 -5.89
CA GLY A 15 8.37 10.01 -6.98
C GLY A 15 9.12 8.78 -6.46
N GLU A 16 9.69 8.86 -5.26
CA GLU A 16 10.30 7.75 -4.55
C GLU A 16 9.28 6.72 -4.04
N ALA A 17 8.18 7.14 -3.42
CA ALA A 17 7.13 6.24 -2.95
C ALA A 17 6.52 5.44 -4.11
N VAL A 18 6.24 6.10 -5.24
CA VAL A 18 5.73 5.42 -6.44
C VAL A 18 6.77 4.43 -7.01
N ARG A 19 8.06 4.82 -7.06
CA ARG A 19 9.14 3.92 -7.48
C ARG A 19 9.25 2.70 -6.56
N ALA A 20 9.11 2.89 -5.25
CA ALA A 20 9.12 1.79 -4.28
C ALA A 20 7.96 0.82 -4.53
N VAL A 21 6.75 1.32 -4.78
CA VAL A 21 5.59 0.47 -5.12
C VAL A 21 5.85 -0.32 -6.40
N VAL A 22 6.35 0.32 -7.46
CA VAL A 22 6.67 -0.37 -8.73
C VAL A 22 7.69 -1.48 -8.50
N ARG A 23 8.78 -1.21 -7.78
CA ARG A 23 9.82 -2.21 -7.47
C ARG A 23 9.25 -3.41 -6.73
N VAL A 24 8.39 -3.19 -5.73
CA VAL A 24 7.71 -4.29 -5.02
C VAL A 24 6.79 -5.09 -5.94
N CYS A 25 6.07 -4.42 -6.86
CA CYS A 25 5.25 -5.09 -7.86
C CYS A 25 6.06 -5.88 -8.89
N GLU A 26 7.31 -5.50 -9.14
CA GLU A 26 8.27 -6.22 -9.99
C GLU A 26 8.95 -7.39 -9.27
N GLY A 27 8.69 -7.57 -7.97
CA GLY A 27 9.15 -8.69 -7.17
C GLY A 27 10.27 -8.37 -6.18
N ALA A 28 10.68 -7.10 -6.05
CA ALA A 28 11.63 -6.70 -5.03
C ALA A 28 11.02 -6.85 -3.62
N ALA A 29 11.84 -7.26 -2.65
CA ALA A 29 11.43 -7.23 -1.25
C ALA A 29 11.29 -5.76 -0.78
N PRO A 30 10.46 -5.45 0.23
CA PRO A 30 10.32 -4.09 0.76
C PRO A 30 11.66 -3.44 1.13
N ALA A 31 12.58 -4.20 1.75
CA ALA A 31 13.91 -3.74 2.13
C ALA A 31 14.82 -3.38 0.94
N GLU A 32 14.53 -3.88 -0.26
CA GLU A 32 15.24 -3.55 -1.51
C GLU A 32 14.58 -2.38 -2.26
N ALA A 33 13.37 -1.98 -1.84
CA ALA A 33 12.56 -0.97 -2.49
C ALA A 33 12.61 0.39 -1.77
N PHE A 34 12.73 0.39 -0.45
CA PHE A 34 12.81 1.60 0.38
C PHE A 34 13.40 1.28 1.76
N ASP A 35 13.70 2.34 2.54
CA ASP A 35 14.21 2.20 3.91
C ASP A 35 13.12 1.68 4.85
N THR A 36 13.14 0.38 5.13
CA THR A 36 12.16 -0.28 6.02
C THR A 36 12.39 0.01 7.51
N ALA A 37 13.49 0.65 7.89
CA ALA A 37 13.68 1.16 9.25
C ALA A 37 12.93 2.48 9.47
N SER A 38 12.59 3.20 8.40
CA SER A 38 11.90 4.48 8.47
C SER A 38 10.38 4.33 8.56
N ALA A 39 9.80 4.82 9.66
CA ALA A 39 8.35 4.93 9.80
C ALA A 39 7.72 5.81 8.71
N ASP A 40 8.41 6.86 8.28
CA ASP A 40 7.94 7.73 7.18
C ASP A 40 7.91 7.00 5.85
N ALA A 41 8.91 6.19 5.55
CA ALA A 41 8.95 5.43 4.30
C ALA A 41 7.80 4.42 4.20
N TRP A 42 7.45 3.75 5.31
CA TRP A 42 6.27 2.87 5.36
C TRP A 42 4.95 3.62 5.13
N LEU A 43 4.80 4.80 5.73
CA LEU A 43 3.60 5.63 5.56
C LEU A 43 3.52 6.20 4.14
N ALA A 44 4.66 6.60 3.56
CA ALA A 44 4.76 7.07 2.19
C ALA A 44 4.46 5.94 1.18
N PHE A 45 4.93 4.72 1.43
CA PHE A 45 4.59 3.55 0.64
C PHE A 45 3.08 3.26 0.66
N ASP A 46 2.46 3.24 1.84
CA ASP A 46 1.01 3.05 1.98
C ASP A 46 0.21 4.12 1.24
N ALA A 47 0.58 5.39 1.43
CA ALA A 47 -0.01 6.50 0.69
C ALA A 47 0.19 6.35 -0.82
N GLY A 48 1.39 5.95 -1.26
CA GLY A 48 1.71 5.72 -2.66
C GLY A 48 0.81 4.68 -3.32
N VAL A 49 0.57 3.54 -2.67
CA VAL A 49 -0.35 2.51 -3.18
C VAL A 49 -1.79 3.04 -3.25
N ARG A 50 -2.24 3.81 -2.25
CA ARG A 50 -3.59 4.38 -2.21
C ARG A 50 -3.82 5.47 -3.26
N CYS A 51 -2.82 6.33 -3.47
CA CYS A 51 -2.88 7.43 -4.44
C CYS A 51 -2.69 6.98 -5.90
N MET A 52 -2.23 5.76 -6.14
CA MET A 52 -2.21 5.20 -7.50
C MET A 52 -3.60 5.07 -8.12
N ASP A 53 -4.67 5.09 -7.31
CA ASP A 53 -6.06 5.13 -7.78
C ASP A 53 -6.42 6.46 -8.48
N ASP A 54 -5.72 7.56 -8.16
CA ASP A 54 -5.99 8.90 -8.70
C ASP A 54 -5.25 9.20 -10.03
N ARG A 55 -4.50 8.24 -10.60
CA ARG A 55 -3.66 8.46 -11.80
C ARG A 55 -3.79 7.36 -12.86
N PRO A 56 -4.66 7.53 -13.87
CA PRO A 56 -4.81 6.60 -15.01
C PRO A 56 -3.60 6.50 -15.97
N TRP A 57 -2.51 7.25 -15.77
CA TRP A 57 -1.37 7.36 -16.69
C TRP A 57 -0.16 6.46 -16.39
N LEU A 58 -0.19 5.61 -15.35
CA LEU A 58 0.81 4.52 -15.17
C LEU A 58 0.57 3.32 -16.13
N SER A 59 0.16 3.63 -17.35
CA SER A 59 0.21 2.72 -18.49
C SER A 59 1.65 2.71 -19.00
N HIS A 60 2.48 1.79 -18.53
CA HIS A 60 3.70 1.44 -19.24
C HIS A 60 3.32 0.70 -20.52
N ALA A 61 2.98 1.44 -21.58
CA ALA A 61 3.18 0.97 -22.93
C ALA A 61 4.68 1.14 -23.24
N PRO A 62 5.40 0.11 -23.71
CA PRO A 62 6.75 0.31 -24.21
C PRO A 62 6.68 1.30 -25.38
N ALA A 63 7.50 2.35 -25.31
CA ALA A 63 7.59 3.36 -26.37
C ALA A 63 8.04 2.68 -27.67
N GLY A 64 7.12 2.53 -28.64
CA GLY A 64 7.45 2.06 -29.99
C GLY A 64 6.52 1.03 -30.63
N ALA A 65 5.46 0.54 -29.98
CA ALA A 65 4.54 -0.41 -30.63
C ALA A 65 3.53 0.30 -31.55
N PRO A 66 3.50 0.03 -32.87
CA PRO A 66 2.56 0.67 -33.78
C PRO A 66 1.14 0.12 -33.60
N GLY A 67 0.24 1.01 -33.16
CA GLY A 67 -1.18 1.10 -33.52
C GLY A 67 -2.04 -0.17 -33.52
N ARG A 68 -2.75 -0.43 -32.41
CA ARG A 68 -4.09 -1.02 -32.43
C ARG A 68 -4.99 -0.23 -31.48
N PRO A 69 -6.02 0.50 -31.94
CA PRO A 69 -6.97 1.13 -31.03
C PRO A 69 -7.84 0.01 -30.43
N GLY A 70 -7.82 -0.15 -29.10
CA GLY A 70 -8.86 -0.96 -28.43
C GLY A 70 -8.46 -1.83 -27.24
N ARG A 71 -7.23 -1.79 -26.72
CA ARG A 71 -6.96 -2.32 -25.38
C ARG A 71 -5.76 -1.65 -24.75
N SER A 72 -6.00 -0.72 -23.84
CA SER A 72 -4.98 -0.25 -22.90
C SER A 72 -4.39 -1.47 -22.20
N ALA A 73 -3.06 -1.54 -22.08
CA ALA A 73 -2.42 -2.55 -21.26
C ALA A 73 -3.04 -2.52 -19.85
N PRO A 74 -3.33 -3.68 -19.22
CA PRO A 74 -3.89 -3.69 -17.88
C PRO A 74 -2.95 -2.91 -16.96
N THR A 75 -3.48 -1.86 -16.35
CA THR A 75 -2.77 -1.06 -15.36
C THR A 75 -2.33 -1.97 -14.21
N LEU A 76 -1.35 -1.53 -13.42
CA LEU A 76 -1.03 -2.22 -12.17
C LEU A 76 -2.31 -2.41 -11.35
N LEU A 77 -3.18 -1.40 -11.30
CA LEU A 77 -4.50 -1.44 -10.71
C LEU A 77 -5.42 -2.54 -11.28
N ASP A 78 -5.49 -2.71 -12.60
CA ASP A 78 -6.28 -3.78 -13.23
C ASP A 78 -5.78 -5.17 -12.83
N ARG A 79 -4.48 -5.28 -12.54
CA ARG A 79 -3.88 -6.50 -12.03
C ARG A 79 -4.24 -6.72 -10.55
N LEU A 80 -4.12 -5.67 -9.75
CA LEU A 80 -4.41 -5.72 -8.32
C LEU A 80 -5.90 -5.92 -8.00
N ARG A 81 -6.80 -5.34 -8.80
CA ARG A 81 -8.26 -5.41 -8.61
C ARG A 81 -8.89 -6.74 -9.04
N GLY A 82 -8.16 -7.59 -9.77
CA GLY A 82 -8.67 -8.86 -10.28
C GLY A 82 -9.94 -8.66 -11.10
N ARG A 83 -9.80 -8.29 -12.38
CA ARG A 83 -10.95 -8.07 -13.29
C ARG A 83 -11.90 -9.28 -13.29
N ARG A 84 -12.97 -9.22 -12.49
CA ARG A 84 -14.17 -10.03 -12.65
C ARG A 84 -14.78 -9.66 -14.01
N GLY A 85 -14.52 -10.45 -15.05
CA GLY A 85 -15.17 -10.20 -16.33
C GLY A 85 -14.57 -10.79 -17.60
N SER A 86 -13.67 -11.77 -17.54
CA SER A 86 -13.38 -12.58 -18.73
C SER A 86 -13.20 -14.05 -18.34
N PRO A 87 -14.07 -14.95 -18.80
CA PRO A 87 -13.94 -16.40 -18.59
C PRO A 87 -12.65 -17.01 -19.19
N LEU A 88 -11.89 -16.21 -19.94
CA LEU A 88 -10.67 -16.62 -20.66
C LEU A 88 -9.40 -15.90 -20.16
N ALA A 89 -9.50 -15.05 -19.14
CA ALA A 89 -8.32 -14.46 -18.53
C ALA A 89 -7.74 -15.46 -17.51
N SER A 90 -6.46 -15.81 -17.67
CA SER A 90 -5.72 -16.48 -16.58
C SER A 90 -5.90 -15.67 -15.28
N PRO A 91 -6.06 -16.32 -14.12
CA PRO A 91 -6.16 -15.61 -12.85
C PRO A 91 -4.97 -14.66 -12.75
N VAL A 92 -5.24 -13.37 -12.62
CA VAL A 92 -4.15 -12.45 -12.32
C VAL A 92 -3.63 -12.85 -10.95
N PRO A 93 -2.32 -13.08 -10.79
CA PRO A 93 -1.76 -13.39 -9.49
C PRO A 93 -2.12 -12.27 -8.51
N PRO A 94 -2.44 -12.62 -7.24
CA PRO A 94 -2.76 -11.62 -6.24
C PRO A 94 -1.60 -10.61 -6.09
N PRO A 95 -1.89 -9.36 -5.65
CA PRO A 95 -0.83 -8.40 -5.33
C PRO A 95 0.24 -9.02 -4.44
N PRO A 96 1.49 -8.55 -4.51
CA PRO A 96 2.45 -8.77 -3.42
C PRO A 96 1.82 -8.36 -2.08
N PRO A 97 2.02 -9.12 -0.99
CA PRO A 97 1.34 -8.88 0.29
C PRO A 97 1.47 -7.45 0.83
N ALA A 98 2.63 -6.82 0.68
CA ALA A 98 2.84 -5.41 1.06
C ALA A 98 1.90 -4.45 0.31
N VAL A 99 1.66 -4.70 -0.97
CA VAL A 99 0.75 -3.92 -1.81
C VAL A 99 -0.71 -4.26 -1.49
N ALA A 100 -1.02 -5.54 -1.27
CA ALA A 100 -2.36 -5.98 -0.87
C ALA A 100 -2.80 -5.32 0.44
N LEU A 101 -1.89 -5.24 1.42
CA LEU A 101 -2.13 -4.57 2.69
C LEU A 101 -2.42 -3.07 2.53
N CYS A 102 -1.95 -2.42 1.47
CA CYS A 102 -2.15 -1.00 1.18
C CYS A 102 -3.22 -0.71 0.13
N HIS A 103 -3.89 -1.76 -0.38
CA HIS A 103 -4.85 -1.66 -1.47
C HIS A 103 -6.04 -0.72 -1.15
N PRO A 104 -6.61 0.03 -2.10
CA PRO A 104 -7.76 0.92 -1.85
C PRO A 104 -9.02 0.17 -1.38
N ASP A 105 -9.28 -1.03 -1.92
CA ASP A 105 -10.36 -1.91 -1.42
C ASP A 105 -9.98 -2.52 -0.06
N GLY A 106 -10.78 -2.21 0.97
CA GLY A 106 -10.61 -2.72 2.33
C GLY A 106 -10.74 -4.23 2.45
N ARG A 107 -11.49 -4.91 1.58
CA ARG A 107 -11.58 -6.38 1.60
C ARG A 107 -10.27 -7.05 1.23
N VAL A 108 -9.54 -6.46 0.28
CA VAL A 108 -8.21 -6.93 -0.12
C VAL A 108 -7.22 -6.71 1.03
N ARG A 109 -7.27 -5.54 1.69
CA ARG A 109 -6.45 -5.27 2.87
C ARG A 109 -6.73 -6.26 4.00
N GLU A 110 -8.00 -6.51 4.30
CA GLU A 110 -8.43 -7.44 5.35
C GLU A 110 -7.90 -8.85 5.08
N ALA A 111 -8.09 -9.37 3.87
CA ALA A 111 -7.60 -10.70 3.49
C ALA A 111 -6.07 -10.82 3.55
N ALA A 112 -5.36 -9.72 3.24
CA ALA A 112 -3.90 -9.69 3.25
C ALA A 112 -3.28 -9.70 4.66
N LEU A 113 -4.06 -9.41 5.71
CA LEU A 113 -3.57 -9.42 7.09
C LEU A 113 -3.02 -10.80 7.52
N GLU A 114 -3.52 -11.88 6.93
CA GLU A 114 -3.03 -13.23 7.24
C GLU A 114 -1.57 -13.44 6.84
N ALA A 115 -1.09 -12.76 5.78
CA ALA A 115 0.28 -12.87 5.32
C ALA A 115 1.31 -12.39 6.36
N VAL A 116 0.91 -11.52 7.30
CA VAL A 116 1.80 -11.00 8.35
C VAL A 116 2.24 -12.10 9.31
N ARG A 117 1.48 -13.20 9.46
CA ARG A 117 1.87 -14.32 10.32
C ARG A 117 3.13 -15.04 9.83
N SER A 118 3.31 -15.12 8.53
CA SER A 118 4.47 -15.77 7.89
C SER A 118 5.53 -14.78 7.40
N ALA A 119 5.25 -13.48 7.42
CA ALA A 119 6.15 -12.42 6.96
C ALA A 119 6.31 -11.31 8.03
N PRO A 120 7.19 -11.50 9.04
CA PRO A 120 7.47 -10.52 10.09
C PRO A 120 7.87 -9.12 9.59
N GLU A 121 8.50 -9.05 8.42
CA GLU A 121 8.89 -7.81 7.75
C GLU A 121 7.70 -6.92 7.35
N LEU A 122 6.48 -7.46 7.33
CA LEU A 122 5.24 -6.73 7.05
C LEU A 122 4.53 -6.19 8.31
N ARG A 123 5.06 -6.48 9.51
CA ARG A 123 4.50 -5.97 10.78
C ARG A 123 4.37 -4.45 10.85
N PRO A 124 5.24 -3.63 10.22
CA PRO A 124 4.99 -2.19 10.11
C PRO A 124 3.63 -1.89 9.48
N LEU A 125 3.27 -2.55 8.36
CA LEU A 125 1.96 -2.36 7.73
C LEU A 125 0.80 -2.86 8.60
N LEU A 126 0.99 -3.93 9.39
CA LEU A 126 0.01 -4.34 10.40
C LEU A 126 -0.30 -3.20 11.38
N VAL A 127 0.73 -2.51 11.87
CA VAL A 127 0.57 -1.36 12.76
C VAL A 127 -0.15 -0.21 12.05
N VAL A 128 0.15 0.08 10.78
CA VAL A 128 -0.63 1.06 10.00
C VAL A 128 -2.10 0.64 9.87
N ARG A 129 -2.40 -0.65 9.72
CA ARG A 129 -3.79 -1.16 9.66
C ARG A 129 -4.53 -1.09 11.00
N CYS A 130 -3.85 -0.96 12.14
CA CYS A 130 -4.51 -0.74 13.44
C CYS A 130 -5.21 0.63 13.55
N ALA A 131 -4.94 1.53 12.60
CA ALA A 131 -5.57 2.84 12.43
C ALA A 131 -6.41 2.91 11.13
N ASP A 132 -6.81 1.76 10.56
CA ASP A 132 -7.58 1.76 9.31
C ASP A 132 -8.98 2.35 9.51
N TRP A 133 -9.44 3.14 8.55
CA TRP A 133 -10.81 3.67 8.49
C TRP A 133 -11.88 2.58 8.37
N ALA A 134 -11.58 1.46 7.70
CA ALA A 134 -12.49 0.32 7.64
C ALA A 134 -12.44 -0.48 8.94
N THR A 135 -13.52 -0.45 9.72
CA THR A 135 -13.63 -1.14 11.01
C THR A 135 -13.21 -2.62 10.95
N PRO A 136 -13.64 -3.45 9.96
CA PRO A 136 -13.20 -4.86 9.90
C PRO A 136 -11.68 -5.03 9.82
N VAL A 137 -11.02 -4.23 8.98
CA VAL A 137 -9.56 -4.23 8.83
C VAL A 137 -8.89 -3.85 10.15
N ARG A 138 -9.40 -2.78 10.78
CA ARG A 138 -8.84 -2.23 12.02
C ARG A 138 -8.91 -3.21 13.18
N GLU A 139 -10.06 -3.83 13.40
CA GLU A 139 -10.24 -4.79 14.51
C GLU A 139 -9.42 -6.06 14.29
N ARG A 140 -9.39 -6.57 13.04
CA ARG A 140 -8.54 -7.72 12.70
C ARG A 140 -7.06 -7.42 12.90
N ALA A 141 -6.59 -6.25 12.49
CA ALA A 141 -5.20 -5.83 12.68
C ALA A 141 -4.84 -5.70 14.17
N ARG A 142 -5.71 -5.10 14.99
CA ARG A 142 -5.50 -4.99 16.45
C ARG A 142 -5.44 -6.36 17.14
N THR A 143 -6.28 -7.30 16.70
CA THR A 143 -6.25 -8.68 17.20
C THR A 143 -4.90 -9.34 16.91
N LEU A 144 -4.42 -9.26 15.67
CA LEU A 144 -3.13 -9.80 15.27
C LEU A 144 -1.94 -9.12 15.98
N LEU A 145 -2.03 -7.81 16.20
CA LEU A 145 -0.99 -7.08 16.93
C LEU A 145 -0.89 -7.53 18.39
N ALA A 146 -2.03 -7.81 19.03
CA ALA A 146 -2.08 -8.31 20.41
C ALA A 146 -1.54 -9.75 20.56
N GLU A 147 -1.47 -10.51 19.47
CA GLU A 147 -0.87 -11.85 19.45
C GLU A 147 0.66 -11.83 19.31
N LEU A 148 1.27 -10.68 18.99
CA LEU A 148 2.72 -10.58 18.84
C LEU A 148 3.44 -10.66 20.20
N PRO A 149 4.64 -11.27 20.26
CA PRO A 149 5.45 -11.22 21.47
C PRO A 149 5.95 -9.80 21.73
N GLY A 150 6.15 -9.44 23.00
CA GLY A 150 6.44 -8.05 23.40
C GLY A 150 7.74 -7.48 22.83
N ASP A 151 8.75 -8.32 22.60
CA ASP A 151 10.01 -7.95 21.95
C ASP A 151 9.82 -7.54 20.47
N ALA A 152 8.84 -8.11 19.78
CA ALA A 152 8.47 -7.74 18.42
C ALA A 152 7.79 -6.35 18.34
N LEU A 153 7.32 -5.80 19.45
CA LEU A 153 6.68 -4.48 19.48
C LEU A 153 7.69 -3.33 19.57
N PHE A 154 8.87 -3.55 20.15
CA PHE A 154 9.87 -2.49 20.35
C PHE A 154 10.31 -1.82 19.04
N PRO A 155 10.62 -2.55 17.95
CA PRO A 155 10.96 -1.95 16.66
C PRO A 155 9.80 -1.16 16.02
N LEU A 156 8.56 -1.37 16.48
CA LEU A 156 7.36 -0.76 15.92
C LEU A 156 6.92 0.50 16.67
N ALA A 157 7.57 0.82 17.79
CA ALA A 157 7.14 1.87 18.72
C ALA A 157 7.02 3.24 18.05
N GLU A 158 7.96 3.60 17.19
CA GLU A 158 7.91 4.87 16.47
C GLU A 158 6.65 4.98 15.60
N LEU A 159 6.31 3.93 14.85
CA LEU A 159 5.13 3.91 13.99
C LEU A 159 3.84 4.01 14.82
N VAL A 160 3.75 3.27 15.93
CA VAL A 160 2.62 3.35 16.87
C VAL A 160 2.43 4.78 17.40
N LEU A 161 3.51 5.41 17.87
CA LEU A 161 3.48 6.76 18.42
C LEU A 161 3.13 7.84 17.38
N ARG A 162 3.50 7.64 16.11
CA ARG A 162 3.12 8.55 15.02
C ARG A 162 1.64 8.42 14.67
N LEU A 163 1.13 7.19 14.55
CA LEU A 163 -0.29 6.94 14.24
C LEU A 163 -1.21 7.45 15.36
N ALA A 164 -0.86 7.21 16.62
CA ALA A 164 -1.63 7.72 17.77
C ALA A 164 -1.69 9.27 17.84
N ARG A 165 -0.75 9.97 17.20
CA ARG A 165 -0.79 11.43 17.07
C ARG A 165 -1.69 11.91 15.92
N ARG A 166 -1.91 11.09 14.89
CA ARG A 166 -2.76 11.43 13.73
C ARG A 166 -4.25 11.22 13.99
N GLU A 167 -4.61 10.35 14.93
CA GLU A 167 -6.01 10.08 15.31
C GLU A 167 -6.61 11.14 16.28
N ARG A 168 -5.83 12.13 16.71
CA ARG A 168 -6.28 13.27 17.53
C ARG A 168 -6.40 14.53 16.69
#